data_AF-A0A819RRK0-F1
#
_entry.id   AF-A0A819RRK0-F1
#
_cell.length_a   1.000
_cell.length_b   1.000
_cell.length_c   1.000
_cell.angle_alpha   90.00
_cell.angle_beta   90.00
_cell.angle_gamma   90.00
#
_symmetry.space_group_name_H-M   'P 1'
#
loop_
_entity.id
_entity.type
_entity.pdbx_description
1 polymer ?
#
loop_
_entity_poly.entity_id
_entity_poly.type
_entity_poly.pdbx_seq_one_letter_code
_entity_poly.pdbx_strand_id
1 'polypeptide(L)'
;MLSIRRFKLGRRSFFRRFLSAIFSLTCIYSLLLCYEYLNKPYHLISAINNENIRCDFKPSTSEFILNYKTNSLIENQPDLTRVEPTIQRIRSLLEIIRSKEDKYQSLLETFDVFNMLNPNISLKAYSFQSNIDEIKTLYNRFIKLMPDKQTIEIDQTFIDYLRKISNYLLDGLRDKRTKKFEVECVRKPVFVLACDQDYFDGLQGAIHTLDTYWSDHRIIFYDLGISNEQEILLRTKCARCTIIKFPFSSIEKFASHISTLKNHAFKPFVIQDALRRYGTVIYADSSIRFNSNSFNPVVIDNYIRGFAARELPDRYLSCYTHTDTFTWFNQSYTNFDNIYIADDGLIIVTDTFITRLIMKAWLTCALESDCLITYQSQTKCNGTSSDKHRYDESTMVIILSYFFFQGNKGTWSDKKFNDPAPYDMFTSIQTNLGDITRGALEQYYLAEKKPS
;
A
#
# COMPACT_ATOMS: atom_id res chain seq x y z
N MET A 1 -79.72 48.48 38.01
CA MET A 1 -78.67 47.70 38.67
C MET A 1 -78.26 46.56 37.75
N LEU A 2 -77.16 46.71 37.00
CA LEU A 2 -76.67 45.70 36.05
C LEU A 2 -75.28 45.21 36.48
N SER A 3 -75.16 43.89 36.53
CA SER A 3 -74.08 43.09 37.12
C SER A 3 -72.94 42.86 36.13
N ILE A 4 -71.71 43.12 36.56
CA ILE A 4 -70.47 42.83 35.81
C ILE A 4 -69.97 41.43 36.21
N ARG A 5 -70.08 40.46 35.30
CA ARG A 5 -69.43 39.13 35.41
C ARG A 5 -67.95 39.23 34.98
N ARG A 6 -67.02 39.01 35.91
CA ARG A 6 -65.60 38.80 35.62
C ARG A 6 -65.34 37.34 35.24
N PHE A 7 -64.89 37.10 34.02
CA PHE A 7 -64.33 35.81 33.58
C PHE A 7 -62.90 35.63 34.14
N LYS A 8 -62.69 34.63 35.00
CA LYS A 8 -61.36 34.13 35.38
C LYS A 8 -61.01 32.96 34.46
N LEU A 9 -60.23 33.21 33.41
CA LEU A 9 -59.59 32.16 32.63
C LEU A 9 -58.30 31.70 33.33
N GLY A 10 -58.25 30.40 33.64
CA GLY A 10 -57.16 29.78 34.39
C GLY A 10 -55.85 29.74 33.62
N ARG A 11 -54.90 30.61 34.02
CA ARG A 11 -53.52 30.71 33.50
C ARG A 11 -52.71 29.40 33.54
N ARG A 12 -53.15 28.36 34.25
CA ARG A 12 -52.41 27.08 34.37
C ARG A 12 -52.60 26.13 33.18
N SER A 13 -53.70 26.23 32.43
CA SER A 13 -53.98 25.36 31.27
C SER A 13 -53.15 25.77 30.04
N PHE A 14 -53.03 27.07 29.80
CA PHE A 14 -52.30 27.61 28.65
C PHE A 14 -50.79 27.32 28.75
N PHE A 15 -50.22 27.44 29.95
CA PHE A 15 -48.79 27.22 30.18
C PHE A 15 -48.37 25.76 29.95
N ARG A 16 -49.22 24.78 30.32
CA ARG A 16 -48.94 23.36 30.06
C ARG A 16 -49.01 22.99 28.58
N ARG A 17 -49.95 23.56 27.83
CA ARG A 17 -50.04 23.33 26.37
C ARG A 17 -48.89 24.00 25.61
N PHE A 18 -48.45 25.17 26.07
CA PHE A 18 -47.31 25.88 25.50
C PHE A 18 -45.98 25.14 25.76
N LEU A 19 -45.75 24.62 26.97
CA LEU A 19 -44.58 23.80 27.29
C LEU A 19 -44.56 22.46 26.53
N SER A 20 -45.72 21.81 26.37
CA SER A 20 -45.81 20.58 25.57
C SER A 20 -45.48 20.81 24.10
N ALA A 21 -45.89 21.95 23.52
CA ALA A 21 -45.56 22.29 22.14
C ALA A 21 -44.06 22.61 21.97
N ILE A 22 -43.43 23.27 22.95
CA ILE A 22 -41.99 23.55 22.93
C ILE A 22 -41.16 22.27 23.06
N PHE A 23 -41.58 21.32 23.91
CA PHE A 23 -40.91 20.02 24.03
C PHE A 23 -41.02 19.18 22.75
N SER A 24 -42.18 19.19 22.07
CA SER A 24 -42.32 18.50 20.78
C SER A 24 -41.49 19.13 19.67
N LEU A 25 -41.39 20.46 19.61
CA LEU A 25 -40.57 21.17 18.63
C LEU A 25 -39.07 20.96 18.85
N THR A 26 -38.60 20.92 20.10
CA THR A 26 -37.20 20.63 20.43
C THR A 26 -36.83 19.17 20.14
N CYS A 27 -37.75 18.23 20.34
CA CYS A 27 -37.54 16.82 19.96
C CYS A 27 -37.44 16.65 18.43
N ILE A 28 -38.32 17.32 17.67
CA ILE A 28 -38.28 17.29 16.20
C ILE A 28 -37.01 17.96 15.66
N TYR A 29 -36.58 19.07 16.26
CA TYR A 29 -35.33 19.75 15.86
C TYR A 29 -34.09 18.89 16.17
N SER A 30 -34.11 18.15 17.29
CA SER A 30 -33.03 17.21 17.65
C SER A 30 -32.99 15.99 16.74
N LEU A 31 -34.16 15.47 16.32
CA LEU A 31 -34.25 14.38 15.34
C LEU A 31 -33.83 14.81 13.93
N LEU A 32 -34.15 16.05 13.51
CA LEU A 32 -33.68 16.62 12.24
C LEU A 32 -32.18 16.86 12.24
N LEU A 33 -31.62 17.36 13.36
CA LEU A 33 -30.17 17.48 13.52
C LEU A 33 -29.47 16.12 13.51
N CYS A 34 -30.03 15.08 14.13
CA CYS A 34 -29.51 13.71 14.05
C CYS A 34 -29.62 13.12 12.63
N TYR A 35 -30.70 13.41 11.90
CA TYR A 35 -30.89 12.92 10.53
C TYR A 35 -29.94 13.59 9.52
N GLU A 36 -29.65 14.88 9.71
CA GLU A 36 -28.58 15.56 8.94
C GLU A 36 -27.17 15.09 9.34
N TYR A 37 -26.97 14.63 10.57
CA TYR A 37 -25.68 14.09 11.02
C TYR A 37 -25.40 12.67 10.50
N LEU A 38 -26.44 11.86 10.31
CA LEU A 38 -26.31 10.46 9.84
C LEU A 38 -26.18 10.32 8.32
N ASN A 39 -26.51 11.36 7.54
CA ASN A 39 -26.48 11.33 6.07
C ASN A 39 -25.32 12.13 5.44
N LYS A 40 -24.33 12.59 6.22
CA LYS A 40 -23.12 13.19 5.66
C LYS A 40 -22.04 12.12 5.44
N PRO A 41 -21.53 11.96 4.21
CA PRO A 41 -20.38 11.11 3.97
C PRO A 41 -19.15 11.77 4.61
N TYR A 42 -18.47 11.04 5.49
CA TYR A 42 -17.05 11.21 5.84
C TYR A 42 -16.56 12.64 6.12
N HIS A 43 -16.89 13.18 7.30
CA HIS A 43 -16.08 14.24 7.92
C HIS A 43 -15.90 13.97 9.41
N LEU A 44 -15.11 12.94 9.74
CA LEU A 44 -14.56 12.74 11.08
C LEU A 44 -13.08 12.34 10.98
N ILE A 45 -12.26 13.23 10.41
CA ILE A 45 -10.79 13.20 10.50
C ILE A 45 -10.29 14.57 10.94
N SER A 46 -10.80 15.09 12.07
CA SER A 46 -10.34 16.39 12.61
C SER A 46 -10.01 16.38 14.10
N ALA A 47 -9.73 15.21 14.66
CA ALA A 47 -9.20 15.10 16.02
C ALA A 47 -8.13 14.01 16.09
N ILE A 48 -7.02 14.20 15.37
CA ILE A 48 -5.78 13.47 15.63
C ILE A 48 -4.81 14.49 16.18
N ASN A 49 -4.44 14.32 17.45
CA ASN A 49 -3.46 15.16 18.13
C ASN A 49 -2.19 15.28 17.29
N ASN A 50 -1.86 16.53 16.96
CA ASN A 50 -0.61 16.95 16.35
C ASN A 50 0.55 16.73 17.34
N GLU A 51 1.11 15.53 17.37
CA GLU A 51 2.55 15.41 17.62
C GLU A 51 3.26 15.84 16.35
N ASN A 52 3.46 17.15 16.22
CA ASN A 52 4.22 17.79 15.15
C ASN A 52 5.71 17.46 15.33
N ILE A 53 6.11 16.22 15.01
CA ILE A 53 7.49 15.95 14.62
C ILE A 53 7.62 16.51 13.20
N ARG A 54 8.11 17.75 13.10
CA ARG A 54 8.51 18.34 11.81
C ARG A 54 9.76 17.60 11.36
N CYS A 55 9.56 16.61 10.50
CA CYS A 55 10.61 15.99 9.74
C CYS A 55 11.15 17.03 8.73
N ASP A 56 12.08 17.89 9.16
CA ASP A 56 12.87 18.69 8.21
C ASP A 56 13.87 17.74 7.52
N PHE A 57 13.36 16.89 6.62
CA PHE A 57 14.16 16.47 5.47
C PHE A 57 14.52 17.77 4.74
N LYS A 58 15.71 18.32 5.03
CA LYS A 58 16.26 19.48 4.32
C LYS A 58 16.20 19.22 2.81
N PRO A 59 16.11 20.28 1.98
CA PRO A 59 15.51 20.29 0.65
C PRO A 59 15.74 19.01 -0.16
N SER A 60 14.59 18.33 -0.34
CA SER A 60 14.26 17.20 -1.21
C SER A 60 15.27 16.06 -1.24
N THR A 61 14.86 14.93 -0.64
CA THR A 61 15.47 13.61 -0.88
C THR A 61 15.74 13.41 -2.37
N SER A 62 14.86 13.89 -3.26
CA SER A 62 15.13 13.83 -4.70
C SER A 62 16.28 14.70 -5.20
N GLU A 63 16.50 15.93 -4.72
CA GLU A 63 17.64 16.74 -5.16
C GLU A 63 18.95 16.17 -4.60
N PHE A 64 18.92 15.65 -3.38
CA PHE A 64 20.02 14.86 -2.84
C PHE A 64 20.32 13.63 -3.71
N ILE A 65 19.29 12.84 -4.05
CA ILE A 65 19.42 11.67 -4.93
C ILE A 65 19.91 12.08 -6.32
N LEU A 66 19.42 13.18 -6.88
CA LEU A 66 19.85 13.73 -8.17
C LEU A 66 21.32 14.15 -8.16
N ASN A 67 21.84 14.61 -7.02
CA ASN A 67 23.24 14.97 -6.86
C ASN A 67 24.11 13.84 -6.31
N TYR A 68 23.52 12.67 -6.06
CA TYR A 68 24.23 11.51 -5.54
C TYR A 68 25.31 11.04 -6.51
N LYS A 69 26.54 10.91 -6.00
CA LYS A 69 27.69 10.35 -6.73
C LYS A 69 27.99 8.98 -6.14
N THR A 70 27.87 7.95 -6.99
CA THR A 70 28.22 6.57 -6.62
C THR A 70 29.68 6.48 -6.21
N ASN A 71 29.98 5.65 -5.21
CA ASN A 71 31.37 5.29 -4.96
C ASN A 71 31.84 4.39 -6.11
N SER A 72 32.77 4.91 -6.93
CA SER A 72 33.35 4.38 -8.19
C SER A 72 33.72 2.88 -8.31
N LEU A 73 33.50 2.06 -7.28
CA LEU A 73 33.80 0.62 -7.29
C LEU A 73 32.78 -0.25 -8.04
N ILE A 74 31.63 0.30 -8.47
CA ILE A 74 30.54 -0.46 -9.09
C ILE A 74 30.45 -0.24 -10.63
N GLU A 75 31.19 0.72 -11.19
CA GLU A 75 31.06 1.11 -12.62
C GLU A 75 31.44 0.02 -13.63
N ASN A 76 32.11 -1.06 -13.22
CA ASN A 76 32.66 -2.10 -14.11
C ASN A 76 32.09 -3.50 -13.88
N GLN A 77 30.79 -3.64 -13.57
CA GLN A 77 30.15 -4.97 -13.49
C GLN A 77 29.25 -5.22 -14.72
N PRO A 78 29.82 -5.74 -15.83
CA PRO A 78 29.03 -6.20 -16.96
C PRO A 78 28.55 -7.60 -16.64
N ASP A 79 27.32 -7.69 -16.17
CA ASP A 79 26.34 -8.70 -16.56
C ASP A 79 25.08 -8.42 -15.72
N LEU A 80 23.96 -8.13 -16.36
CA LEU A 80 22.72 -7.73 -15.72
C LEU A 80 21.71 -8.85 -16.00
N THR A 81 21.55 -9.77 -15.05
CA THR A 81 20.62 -10.91 -15.18
C THR A 81 19.13 -10.52 -15.17
N ARG A 82 18.78 -9.22 -15.14
CA ARG A 82 17.39 -8.75 -15.03
C ARG A 82 17.08 -7.66 -16.05
N VAL A 83 15.79 -7.50 -16.37
CA VAL A 83 15.37 -6.57 -17.42
C VAL A 83 15.62 -5.13 -17.00
N GLU A 84 16.48 -4.43 -17.73
CA GLU A 84 16.79 -3.04 -17.42
C GLU A 84 15.55 -2.13 -17.58
N PRO A 85 15.33 -1.20 -16.64
CA PRO A 85 14.52 -0.02 -16.89
C PRO A 85 15.04 0.72 -18.12
N THR A 86 14.18 0.86 -19.13
CA THR A 86 14.47 1.67 -20.32
C THR A 86 13.35 2.67 -20.54
N ILE A 87 13.66 3.79 -21.21
CA ILE A 87 12.63 4.77 -21.61
C ILE A 87 11.50 4.08 -22.34
N GLN A 88 11.81 3.19 -23.29
CA GLN A 88 10.78 2.56 -24.11
C GLN A 88 9.87 1.66 -23.28
N ARG A 89 10.42 0.90 -22.32
CA ARG A 89 9.63 0.06 -21.43
C ARG A 89 8.73 0.91 -20.52
N ILE A 90 9.30 1.92 -19.87
CA ILE A 90 8.52 2.80 -18.98
C ILE A 90 7.44 3.53 -19.79
N ARG A 91 7.77 4.02 -21.00
CA ARG A 91 6.79 4.66 -21.91
C ARG A 91 5.63 3.71 -22.22
N SER A 92 5.94 2.48 -22.63
CA SER A 92 4.92 1.47 -22.91
C SER A 92 4.02 1.21 -21.71
N LEU A 93 4.58 1.11 -20.49
CA LEU A 93 3.79 0.94 -19.27
C LEU A 93 2.87 2.14 -19.03
N LEU A 94 3.41 3.35 -19.12
CA LEU A 94 2.64 4.58 -18.87
C LEU A 94 1.54 4.78 -19.92
N GLU A 95 1.78 4.41 -21.17
CA GLU A 95 0.77 4.44 -22.25
C GLU A 95 -0.36 3.44 -21.98
N ILE A 96 -0.04 2.22 -21.54
CA ILE A 96 -1.05 1.21 -21.14
C ILE A 96 -1.91 1.77 -20.02
N ILE A 97 -1.29 2.26 -18.93
CA ILE A 97 -1.99 2.80 -17.76
C ILE A 97 -2.91 3.95 -18.17
N ARG A 98 -2.38 4.89 -18.96
CA ARG A 98 -3.12 6.04 -19.46
C ARG A 98 -4.32 5.64 -20.29
N SER A 99 -4.18 4.65 -21.18
CA SER A 99 -5.28 4.18 -22.03
C SER A 99 -6.49 3.67 -21.24
N LYS A 100 -6.28 3.29 -19.97
CA LYS A 100 -7.30 2.79 -19.05
C LYS A 100 -7.77 3.84 -18.03
N GLU A 101 -7.11 5.00 -17.96
CA GLU A 101 -7.35 5.99 -16.92
C GLU A 101 -8.77 6.57 -16.99
N ASP A 102 -9.23 6.97 -18.18
CA ASP A 102 -10.58 7.50 -18.39
C ASP A 102 -11.66 6.49 -17.99
N LYS A 103 -11.46 5.20 -18.29
CA LYS A 103 -12.39 4.11 -17.96
C LYS A 103 -12.59 3.98 -16.44
N TYR A 104 -11.54 4.22 -15.67
CA TYR A 104 -11.52 3.99 -14.22
C TYR A 104 -11.42 5.26 -13.39
N GLN A 105 -11.55 6.43 -14.01
CA GLN A 105 -11.22 7.72 -13.41
C GLN A 105 -11.95 7.97 -12.08
N SER A 106 -13.26 7.76 -12.03
CA SER A 106 -14.05 8.00 -10.80
C SER A 106 -13.67 7.09 -9.64
N LEU A 107 -13.28 5.85 -9.94
CA LEU A 107 -12.80 4.92 -8.93
C LEU A 107 -11.39 5.30 -8.46
N LEU A 108 -10.49 5.61 -9.39
CA LEU A 108 -9.13 6.04 -9.09
C LEU A 108 -9.11 7.34 -8.27
N GLU A 109 -10.03 8.28 -8.53
CA GLU A 109 -10.23 9.48 -7.71
C GLU A 109 -10.69 9.14 -6.29
N THR A 110 -11.54 8.13 -6.10
CA THR A 110 -12.00 7.70 -4.77
C THR A 110 -10.84 7.19 -3.89
N PHE A 111 -9.81 6.61 -4.52
CA PHE A 111 -8.61 6.12 -3.83
C PHE A 111 -7.45 7.13 -3.87
N ASP A 112 -7.71 8.37 -4.29
CA ASP A 112 -6.73 9.44 -4.43
C ASP A 112 -5.48 8.96 -5.22
N VAL A 113 -5.72 8.18 -6.28
CA VAL A 113 -4.66 7.65 -7.12
C VAL A 113 -4.17 8.76 -8.04
N PHE A 114 -2.87 8.77 -8.26
CA PHE A 114 -2.22 9.70 -9.18
C PHE A 114 -2.92 9.75 -10.55
N ASN A 115 -3.29 10.95 -11.00
CA ASN A 115 -3.91 11.21 -12.30
C ASN A 115 -2.85 11.75 -13.25
N MET A 116 -2.60 11.04 -14.34
CA MET A 116 -1.57 11.44 -15.29
C MET A 116 -2.03 12.64 -16.13
N LEU A 117 -3.30 12.68 -16.54
CA LEU A 117 -3.89 13.76 -17.34
C LEU A 117 -3.97 15.09 -16.59
N ASN A 118 -4.19 15.05 -15.28
CA ASN A 118 -4.26 16.22 -14.45
C ASN A 118 -3.54 16.00 -13.11
N PRO A 119 -2.19 16.03 -13.11
CA PRO A 119 -1.41 15.83 -11.90
C PRO A 119 -1.74 16.92 -10.86
N ASN A 120 -2.16 18.11 -11.28
CA ASN A 120 -2.55 19.18 -10.35
C ASN A 120 -3.83 18.88 -9.57
N ILE A 121 -4.74 18.04 -10.08
CA ILE A 121 -5.96 17.61 -9.38
C ILE A 121 -5.65 16.48 -8.40
N SER A 122 -5.00 15.40 -8.85
CA SER A 122 -4.77 14.21 -7.99
C SER A 122 -3.66 14.35 -6.97
N LEU A 123 -2.95 15.47 -6.99
CA LEU A 123 -1.98 15.82 -5.98
C LEU A 123 -2.58 16.77 -4.92
N LYS A 124 -3.92 16.90 -4.86
CA LYS A 124 -4.62 17.55 -3.76
C LYS A 124 -4.95 16.50 -2.70
N ALA A 125 -4.32 16.65 -1.54
CA ALA A 125 -4.64 15.96 -0.29
C ALA A 125 -4.31 14.45 -0.23
N TYR A 126 -3.02 14.13 -0.10
CA TYR A 126 -2.68 13.28 1.04
C TYR A 126 -2.56 14.18 2.26
N SER A 127 -2.90 13.65 3.43
CA SER A 127 -2.93 14.40 4.70
C SER A 127 -1.56 14.95 5.15
N PHE A 128 -0.51 14.82 4.33
CA PHE A 128 0.85 15.29 4.57
C PHE A 128 1.34 16.15 3.40
N GLN A 129 1.31 17.46 3.59
CA GLN A 129 1.53 18.48 2.56
C GLN A 129 3.01 18.61 2.11
N SER A 130 3.94 17.95 2.80
CA SER A 130 5.39 18.17 2.64
C SER A 130 6.05 17.50 1.43
N ASN A 131 5.38 16.63 0.67
CA ASN A 131 6.00 15.93 -0.48
C ASN A 131 5.30 16.18 -1.84
N ILE A 132 4.16 16.89 -1.86
CA ILE A 132 3.38 17.05 -3.08
C ILE A 132 4.12 17.86 -4.15
N ASP A 133 4.76 18.96 -3.78
CA ASP A 133 5.45 19.84 -4.72
C ASP A 133 6.71 19.19 -5.28
N GLU A 134 7.39 18.37 -4.49
CA GLU A 134 8.52 17.54 -4.93
C GLU A 134 8.05 16.50 -5.96
N ILE A 135 6.97 15.77 -5.65
CA ILE A 135 6.38 14.79 -6.58
C ILE A 135 5.94 15.45 -7.89
N LYS A 136 5.30 16.63 -7.83
CA LYS A 136 4.97 17.44 -9.03
C LYS A 136 6.20 17.79 -9.84
N THR A 137 7.25 18.24 -9.14
CA THR A 137 8.49 18.67 -9.77
C THR A 137 9.15 17.51 -10.49
N LEU A 138 9.23 16.32 -9.87
CA LEU A 138 9.79 15.13 -10.49
C LEU A 138 8.94 14.62 -11.65
N TYR A 139 7.61 14.61 -11.50
CA TYR A 139 6.72 14.23 -12.60
C TYR A 139 6.91 15.14 -13.80
N ASN A 140 6.82 16.46 -13.62
CA ASN A 140 6.98 17.42 -14.71
C ASN A 140 8.40 17.43 -15.30
N ARG A 141 9.41 17.06 -14.51
CA ARG A 141 10.80 16.92 -14.96
C ARG A 141 10.98 15.71 -15.88
N PHE A 142 10.38 14.58 -15.51
CA PHE A 142 10.67 13.30 -16.17
C PHE A 142 9.62 12.83 -17.17
N ILE A 143 8.38 13.29 -17.03
CA ILE A 143 7.24 12.80 -17.80
C ILE A 143 6.51 14.00 -18.39
N LYS A 144 6.43 14.06 -19.72
CA LYS A 144 5.68 15.09 -20.44
C LYS A 144 4.55 14.42 -21.23
N LEU A 145 3.35 14.97 -21.07
CA LEU A 145 2.22 14.59 -21.89
C LEU A 145 2.17 15.43 -23.15
N MET A 146 2.12 14.77 -24.31
CA MET A 146 2.04 15.45 -25.60
C MET A 146 0.63 16.03 -25.85
N PRO A 147 0.49 17.04 -26.73
CA PRO A 147 -0.79 17.70 -27.01
C PRO A 147 -1.89 16.77 -27.54
N ASP A 148 -1.52 15.69 -28.22
CA ASP A 148 -2.42 14.65 -28.74
C ASP A 148 -3.13 13.85 -27.63
N LYS A 149 -2.70 14.04 -26.37
CA LYS A 149 -3.15 13.33 -25.19
C LYS A 149 -3.05 11.80 -25.29
N GLN A 150 -2.24 11.27 -26.21
CA GLN A 150 -2.00 9.83 -26.33
C GLN A 150 -0.53 9.53 -26.07
N THR A 151 0.37 10.36 -26.59
CA THR A 151 1.81 10.12 -26.51
C THR A 151 2.40 10.62 -25.19
N ILE A 152 3.35 9.86 -24.65
CA ILE A 152 4.12 10.21 -23.45
C ILE A 152 5.61 10.32 -23.80
N GLU A 153 6.20 11.49 -23.55
CA GLU A 153 7.64 11.69 -23.61
C GLU A 153 8.23 11.48 -22.22
N ILE A 154 9.31 10.69 -22.14
CA ILE A 154 10.06 10.45 -20.91
C ILE A 154 11.46 11.03 -21.11
N ASP A 155 11.87 11.87 -20.17
CA ASP A 155 13.20 12.47 -20.17
C ASP A 155 14.27 11.41 -19.86
N GLN A 156 15.39 11.44 -20.58
CA GLN A 156 16.48 10.48 -20.40
C GLN A 156 17.11 10.51 -19.02
N THR A 157 17.08 11.67 -18.35
CA THR A 157 17.55 11.82 -16.98
C THR A 157 16.68 11.05 -15.97
N PHE A 158 15.49 10.57 -16.36
CA PHE A 158 14.69 9.70 -15.50
C PHE A 158 15.39 8.37 -15.23
N ILE A 159 16.02 7.79 -16.26
CA ILE A 159 16.80 6.56 -16.12
C ILE A 159 17.99 6.79 -15.18
N ASP A 160 18.65 7.94 -15.28
CA ASP A 160 19.74 8.31 -14.38
C ASP A 160 19.26 8.50 -12.94
N TYR A 161 18.07 9.07 -12.74
CA TYR A 161 17.43 9.18 -11.43
C TYR A 161 17.14 7.81 -10.82
N LEU A 162 16.55 6.88 -11.58
CA LEU A 162 16.31 5.50 -11.13
C LEU A 162 17.63 4.76 -10.80
N ARG A 163 18.68 4.99 -11.60
CA ARG A 163 20.02 4.45 -11.36
C ARG A 163 20.63 5.02 -10.08
N LYS A 164 20.47 6.33 -9.84
CA LYS A 164 20.95 6.99 -8.61
C LYS A 164 20.22 6.51 -7.36
N ILE A 165 18.90 6.32 -7.41
CA ILE A 165 18.15 5.66 -6.33
C ILE A 165 18.77 4.29 -6.04
N SER A 166 18.95 3.49 -7.09
CA SER A 166 19.48 2.14 -6.95
C SER A 166 20.89 2.15 -6.34
N ASN A 167 21.80 2.99 -6.86
CA ASN A 167 23.17 3.12 -6.37
C ASN A 167 23.25 3.65 -4.93
N TYR A 168 22.43 4.66 -4.60
CA TYR A 168 22.39 5.21 -3.25
C TYR A 168 22.08 4.14 -2.21
N LEU A 169 21.11 3.27 -2.51
CA LEU A 169 20.74 2.16 -1.62
C LEU A 169 21.87 1.14 -1.49
N LEU A 170 22.54 0.82 -2.59
CA LEU A 170 23.67 -0.11 -2.60
C LEU A 170 24.86 0.39 -1.76
N ASP A 171 25.09 1.70 -1.77
CA ASP A 171 26.16 2.34 -1.02
C ASP A 171 25.77 2.60 0.44
N GLY A 172 24.50 2.97 0.71
CA GLY A 172 23.98 3.25 2.06
C GLY A 172 24.00 2.05 2.99
N LEU A 173 23.86 0.84 2.44
CA LEU A 173 24.02 -0.43 3.17
C LEU A 173 25.48 -0.73 3.54
N ARG A 174 26.47 -0.05 2.94
CA ARG A 174 27.91 -0.31 3.15
C ARG A 174 28.58 0.68 4.10
N ASP A 175 28.06 1.91 4.21
CA ASP A 175 28.77 2.93 4.96
C ASP A 175 28.37 2.93 6.45
N LYS A 176 29.31 2.55 7.33
CA LYS A 176 29.16 2.69 8.80
C LYS A 176 28.88 4.14 9.24
N ARG A 177 29.03 5.14 8.35
CA ARG A 177 28.67 6.56 8.57
C ARG A 177 27.17 6.84 8.48
N THR A 178 26.33 5.93 7.97
CA THR A 178 24.85 6.06 8.01
C THR A 178 24.26 5.93 9.42
N LYS A 179 25.08 5.61 10.43
CA LYS A 179 24.72 5.76 11.86
C LYS A 179 24.22 7.16 12.25
N LYS A 180 24.37 8.16 11.37
CA LYS A 180 23.91 9.54 11.56
C LYS A 180 22.63 9.90 10.79
N PHE A 181 21.95 8.95 10.16
CA PHE A 181 20.52 9.14 9.91
C PHE A 181 19.82 9.01 11.27
N GLU A 182 19.54 10.15 11.89
CA GLU A 182 18.72 10.18 13.10
C GLU A 182 17.35 9.62 12.74
N VAL A 183 17.11 8.38 13.19
CA VAL A 183 15.84 7.62 13.12
C VAL A 183 14.67 8.42 13.69
N GLU A 184 14.96 9.48 14.47
CA GLU A 184 13.99 10.44 15.01
C GLU A 184 13.14 11.12 13.93
N CYS A 185 13.60 11.18 12.68
CA CYS A 185 12.90 11.83 11.56
C CYS A 185 12.03 10.88 10.72
N VAL A 186 12.07 9.57 10.98
CA VAL A 186 11.26 8.60 10.26
C VAL A 186 9.93 8.42 10.98
N ARG A 187 8.84 8.79 10.31
CA ARG A 187 7.51 8.58 10.88
C ARG A 187 7.29 7.09 11.11
N LYS A 188 6.68 6.75 12.24
CA LYS A 188 6.32 5.35 12.50
C LYS A 188 5.32 4.87 11.43
N PRO A 189 5.63 3.78 10.69
CA PRO A 189 4.69 3.20 9.74
C PRO A 189 3.45 2.68 10.45
N VAL A 190 2.36 2.49 9.72
CA VAL A 190 1.20 1.75 10.24
C VAL A 190 1.21 0.32 9.70
N PHE A 191 0.81 -0.64 10.53
CA PHE A 191 0.56 -2.00 10.07
C PHE A 191 -0.82 -2.08 9.42
N VAL A 192 -0.90 -2.71 8.26
CA VAL A 192 -2.11 -2.89 7.50
C VAL A 192 -2.36 -4.37 7.33
N LEU A 193 -3.50 -4.84 7.82
CA LEU A 193 -3.95 -6.23 7.71
C LEU A 193 -5.28 -6.25 6.95
N ALA A 194 -5.57 -7.34 6.26
CA ALA A 194 -6.87 -7.55 5.64
C ALA A 194 -7.20 -9.04 5.64
N CYS A 195 -8.44 -9.39 5.98
CA CYS A 195 -8.91 -10.76 5.85
C CYS A 195 -10.44 -10.83 5.78
N ASP A 196 -10.95 -11.95 5.32
CA ASP A 196 -12.34 -12.37 5.47
C ASP A 196 -12.50 -13.28 6.70
N GLN A 197 -13.68 -13.89 6.82
CA GLN A 197 -14.00 -14.83 7.88
C GLN A 197 -13.09 -16.06 7.94
N ASP A 198 -12.59 -16.56 6.80
CA ASP A 198 -11.88 -17.84 6.70
C ASP A 198 -10.45 -17.72 7.25
N TYR A 199 -9.86 -16.52 7.14
CA TYR A 199 -8.51 -16.23 7.62
C TYR A 199 -8.47 -15.49 8.96
N PHE A 200 -9.60 -15.39 9.68
CA PHE A 200 -9.70 -14.65 10.93
C PHE A 200 -8.84 -15.23 12.06
N ASP A 201 -8.68 -16.56 12.14
CA ASP A 201 -7.77 -17.18 13.12
C ASP A 201 -6.30 -16.83 12.83
N GLY A 202 -5.96 -16.76 11.54
CA GLY A 202 -4.68 -16.21 11.08
C GLY A 202 -4.48 -14.80 11.63
N LEU A 203 -5.48 -13.92 11.42
CA LEU A 203 -5.44 -12.53 11.84
C LEU A 203 -5.19 -12.39 13.35
N GLN A 204 -5.88 -13.16 14.19
CA GLN A 204 -5.70 -13.11 15.64
C GLN A 204 -4.23 -13.37 16.04
N GLY A 205 -3.59 -14.36 15.42
CA GLY A 205 -2.17 -14.63 15.69
C GLY A 205 -1.23 -13.54 15.16
N ALA A 206 -1.55 -12.90 14.02
CA ALA A 206 -0.78 -11.77 13.51
C ALA A 206 -0.85 -10.60 14.49
N ILE A 207 -2.04 -10.23 14.94
CA ILE A 207 -2.27 -9.17 15.93
C ILE A 207 -1.54 -9.47 17.24
N HIS A 208 -1.61 -10.72 17.74
CA HIS A 208 -0.89 -11.11 18.95
C HIS A 208 0.63 -10.87 18.84
N THR A 209 1.23 -11.26 17.72
CA THR A 209 2.66 -10.99 17.50
C THR A 209 2.97 -9.51 17.31
N LEU A 210 2.10 -8.75 16.66
CA LEU A 210 2.23 -7.30 16.57
C LEU A 210 2.10 -6.64 17.94
N ASP A 211 1.23 -7.12 18.84
CA ASP A 211 1.11 -6.58 20.20
C ASP A 211 2.36 -6.88 21.02
N THR A 212 2.99 -8.04 20.77
CA THR A 212 4.20 -8.47 21.46
C THR A 212 5.43 -7.66 21.03
N TYR A 213 5.62 -7.47 19.72
CA TYR A 213 6.85 -6.89 19.18
C TYR A 213 6.70 -5.43 18.71
N TRP A 214 5.48 -4.99 18.40
CA TRP A 214 5.19 -3.70 17.74
C TRP A 214 4.06 -2.94 18.44
N SER A 215 4.06 -2.97 19.78
CA SER A 215 2.97 -2.45 20.62
C SER A 215 2.70 -0.94 20.46
N ASP A 216 3.71 -0.18 20.03
CA ASP A 216 3.66 1.26 19.83
C ASP A 216 3.21 1.69 18.43
N HIS A 217 2.97 0.74 17.51
CA HIS A 217 2.48 1.01 16.17
C HIS A 217 0.94 0.96 16.11
N ARG A 218 0.34 1.63 15.12
CA ARG A 218 -1.10 1.49 14.86
C ARG A 218 -1.36 0.30 13.94
N ILE A 219 -2.49 -0.37 14.14
CA ILE A 219 -2.96 -1.44 13.25
C ILE A 219 -4.22 -0.94 12.54
N ILE A 220 -4.22 -1.04 11.22
CA ILE A 220 -5.36 -0.75 10.35
C ILE A 220 -5.80 -2.09 9.78
N PHE A 221 -7.03 -2.49 10.08
CA PHE A 221 -7.62 -3.72 9.59
C PHE A 221 -8.68 -3.41 8.54
N TYR A 222 -8.53 -3.99 7.34
CA TYR A 222 -9.54 -3.95 6.30
C TYR A 222 -10.40 -5.20 6.36
N ASP A 223 -11.68 -5.01 6.67
CA ASP A 223 -12.69 -6.05 6.70
C ASP A 223 -13.09 -6.43 5.26
N LEU A 224 -12.75 -7.66 4.86
CA LEU A 224 -13.11 -8.26 3.57
C LEU A 224 -14.37 -9.15 3.64
N GLY A 225 -15.06 -9.18 4.78
CA GLY A 225 -16.23 -10.01 5.02
C GLY A 225 -16.09 -10.89 6.26
N ILE A 226 -15.61 -10.36 7.39
CA ILE A 226 -15.67 -11.05 8.68
C ILE A 226 -17.10 -11.05 9.23
N SER A 227 -17.42 -12.02 10.11
CA SER A 227 -18.72 -12.07 10.77
C SER A 227 -18.88 -10.98 11.84
N ASN A 228 -20.11 -10.70 12.25
CA ASN A 228 -20.38 -9.74 13.34
C ASN A 228 -19.70 -10.18 14.66
N GLU A 229 -19.70 -11.48 14.95
CA GLU A 229 -19.06 -12.06 16.14
C GLU A 229 -17.54 -11.86 16.07
N GLN A 230 -16.94 -12.08 14.89
CA GLN A 230 -15.52 -11.84 14.65
C GLN A 230 -15.17 -10.34 14.77
N GLU A 231 -16.01 -9.44 14.28
CA GLU A 231 -15.81 -8.00 14.43
C GLU A 231 -15.83 -7.58 15.91
N ILE A 232 -16.83 -8.05 16.67
CA ILE A 232 -16.93 -7.80 18.12
C ILE A 232 -15.68 -8.31 18.84
N LEU A 233 -15.23 -9.52 18.49
CA LEU A 233 -14.04 -10.13 19.07
C LEU A 233 -12.77 -9.32 18.76
N LEU A 234 -12.61 -8.86 17.51
CA LEU A 234 -11.49 -8.03 17.07
C LEU A 234 -11.47 -6.70 17.83
N ARG A 235 -12.62 -6.02 17.94
CA ARG A 235 -12.75 -4.76 18.71
C ARG A 235 -12.44 -4.95 20.19
N THR A 236 -12.76 -6.10 20.74
CA THR A 236 -12.52 -6.43 22.16
C THR A 236 -11.04 -6.74 22.41
N LYS A 237 -10.39 -7.49 21.51
CA LYS A 237 -9.00 -7.94 21.70
C LYS A 237 -7.94 -6.92 21.26
N CYS A 238 -8.25 -6.05 20.30
CA CYS A 238 -7.28 -5.10 19.75
C CYS A 238 -7.73 -3.65 19.95
N ALA A 239 -7.35 -3.06 21.09
CA ALA A 239 -7.71 -1.68 21.44
C ALA A 239 -7.13 -0.62 20.48
N ARG A 240 -6.05 -0.94 19.76
CA ARG A 240 -5.37 -0.06 18.80
C ARG A 240 -5.71 -0.33 17.33
N CYS A 241 -6.62 -1.26 17.07
CA CYS A 241 -7.05 -1.57 15.71
C CYS A 241 -8.09 -0.56 15.22
N THR A 242 -7.84 0.05 14.06
CA THR A 242 -8.86 0.76 13.29
C THR A 242 -9.44 -0.20 12.26
N ILE A 243 -10.74 -0.50 12.37
CA ILE A 243 -11.44 -1.35 11.40
C ILE A 243 -12.02 -0.48 10.28
N ILE A 244 -11.70 -0.82 9.03
CA ILE A 244 -12.19 -0.17 7.82
C ILE A 244 -12.92 -1.22 6.98
N LYS A 245 -14.18 -0.96 6.63
CA LYS A 245 -14.92 -1.84 5.72
C LYS A 245 -14.41 -1.67 4.29
N PHE A 246 -14.04 -2.76 3.63
CA PHE A 246 -13.57 -2.69 2.25
C PHE A 246 -14.74 -2.42 1.29
N PRO A 247 -14.62 -1.44 0.36
CA PRO A 247 -15.75 -0.96 -0.42
C PRO A 247 -16.01 -1.80 -1.69
N PHE A 248 -16.26 -3.11 -1.54
CA PHE A 248 -16.52 -4.01 -2.68
C PHE A 248 -17.59 -3.45 -3.63
N SER A 249 -18.72 -2.99 -3.10
CA SER A 249 -19.85 -2.48 -3.90
C SER A 249 -19.50 -1.29 -4.80
N SER A 250 -18.48 -0.50 -4.45
CA SER A 250 -18.01 0.61 -5.30
C SER A 250 -17.10 0.12 -6.41
N ILE A 251 -16.30 -0.91 -6.14
CA ILE A 251 -15.29 -1.45 -7.06
C ILE A 251 -15.91 -2.44 -8.06
N GLU A 252 -16.84 -3.29 -7.63
CA GLU A 252 -17.47 -4.34 -8.45
C GLU A 252 -18.22 -3.79 -9.67
N LYS A 253 -18.62 -2.51 -9.61
CA LYS A 253 -19.19 -1.78 -10.76
C LYS A 253 -18.23 -1.69 -11.95
N PHE A 254 -16.93 -1.77 -11.68
CA PHE A 254 -15.85 -1.66 -12.65
C PHE A 254 -15.14 -3.01 -12.89
N ALA A 255 -15.04 -3.83 -11.85
CA ALA A 255 -14.26 -5.07 -11.86
C ALA A 255 -14.86 -6.07 -10.85
N SER A 256 -15.79 -6.91 -11.31
CA SER A 256 -16.49 -7.89 -10.47
C SER A 256 -15.57 -8.99 -9.92
N HIS A 257 -14.45 -9.28 -10.59
CA HIS A 257 -13.50 -10.29 -10.12
C HIS A 257 -12.80 -9.90 -8.81
N ILE A 258 -12.83 -8.63 -8.39
CA ILE A 258 -12.15 -8.17 -7.17
C ILE A 258 -12.74 -8.79 -5.90
N SER A 259 -14.03 -9.15 -5.89
CA SER A 259 -14.63 -9.89 -4.76
C SER A 259 -14.25 -11.36 -4.71
N THR A 260 -13.59 -11.89 -5.74
CA THR A 260 -13.00 -13.23 -5.71
C THR A 260 -11.66 -13.18 -4.97
N LEU A 261 -11.69 -13.19 -3.63
CA LEU A 261 -10.52 -12.96 -2.77
C LEU A 261 -9.30 -13.85 -3.07
N LYS A 262 -9.50 -15.04 -3.65
CA LYS A 262 -8.43 -15.96 -4.07
C LYS A 262 -7.46 -15.36 -5.10
N ASN A 263 -7.89 -14.39 -5.90
CA ASN A 263 -7.02 -13.70 -6.86
C ASN A 263 -6.25 -12.52 -6.24
N HIS A 264 -6.55 -12.17 -4.98
CA HIS A 264 -5.94 -11.09 -4.22
C HIS A 264 -5.96 -9.71 -4.90
N ALA A 265 -6.84 -9.49 -5.88
CA ALA A 265 -6.96 -8.24 -6.63
C ALA A 265 -7.35 -7.04 -5.74
N PHE A 266 -7.86 -7.27 -4.53
CA PHE A 266 -8.17 -6.24 -3.54
C PHE A 266 -6.91 -5.64 -2.88
N LYS A 267 -5.79 -6.37 -2.85
CA LYS A 267 -4.58 -6.00 -2.08
C LYS A 267 -4.02 -4.62 -2.48
N PRO A 268 -3.90 -4.27 -3.77
CA PRO A 268 -3.41 -2.94 -4.16
C PRO A 268 -4.32 -1.81 -3.67
N PHE A 269 -5.64 -2.03 -3.58
CA PHE A 269 -6.60 -1.04 -3.08
C PHE A 269 -6.46 -0.83 -1.58
N VAL A 270 -6.29 -1.91 -0.81
CA VAL A 270 -6.01 -1.84 0.63
C VAL A 270 -4.73 -1.06 0.90
N ILE A 271 -3.65 -1.38 0.17
CA ILE A 271 -2.37 -0.71 0.31
C ILE A 271 -2.50 0.77 -0.07
N GLN A 272 -3.15 1.09 -1.19
CA GLN A 272 -3.36 2.47 -1.64
C GLN A 272 -4.20 3.29 -0.66
N ASP A 273 -5.31 2.74 -0.15
CA ASP A 273 -6.19 3.43 0.80
C ASP A 273 -5.48 3.70 2.13
N ALA A 274 -4.59 2.80 2.56
CA ALA A 274 -3.75 3.04 3.73
C ALA A 274 -2.64 4.06 3.42
N LEU A 275 -2.00 3.95 2.26
CA LEU A 275 -0.89 4.81 1.85
C LEU A 275 -1.31 6.29 1.81
N ARG A 276 -2.47 6.58 1.21
CA ARG A 276 -3.03 7.94 1.16
C ARG A 276 -3.34 8.54 2.54
N ARG A 277 -3.68 7.70 3.53
CA ARG A 277 -4.04 8.12 4.90
C ARG A 277 -2.82 8.29 5.80
N TYR A 278 -1.77 7.49 5.60
CA TYR A 278 -0.71 7.33 6.60
C TYR A 278 0.70 7.62 6.08
N GLY A 279 0.89 7.70 4.76
CA GLY A 279 2.17 8.01 4.11
C GLY A 279 3.14 6.82 4.05
N THR A 280 3.27 6.05 5.13
CA THR A 280 4.08 4.83 5.16
C THR A 280 3.32 3.68 5.80
N VAL A 281 3.27 2.55 5.10
CA VAL A 281 2.48 1.37 5.46
C VAL A 281 3.36 0.11 5.44
N ILE A 282 3.13 -0.78 6.39
CA ILE A 282 3.59 -2.17 6.36
C ILE A 282 2.35 -3.03 6.17
N TYR A 283 2.11 -3.49 4.95
CA TYR A 283 1.08 -4.48 4.67
C TYR A 283 1.57 -5.87 5.07
N ALA A 284 0.75 -6.62 5.78
CA ALA A 284 1.02 -8.01 6.09
C ALA A 284 -0.24 -8.87 5.92
N ASP A 285 -0.08 -10.02 5.31
CA ASP A 285 -1.12 -11.05 5.28
C ASP A 285 -1.44 -11.50 6.72
N SER A 286 -2.68 -11.93 6.94
CA SER A 286 -3.10 -12.50 8.22
C SER A 286 -2.28 -13.73 8.66
N SER A 287 -1.58 -14.38 7.73
CA SER A 287 -0.70 -15.53 8.02
C SER A 287 0.70 -15.16 8.54
N ILE A 288 1.08 -13.88 8.48
CA ILE A 288 2.40 -13.40 8.91
C ILE A 288 2.49 -13.39 10.44
N ARG A 289 3.64 -13.81 10.96
CA ARG A 289 3.99 -13.74 12.39
C ARG A 289 5.30 -12.98 12.55
N PHE A 290 5.28 -11.99 13.45
CA PHE A 290 6.46 -11.25 13.83
C PHE A 290 7.10 -11.93 15.04
N ASN A 291 8.43 -11.96 15.08
CA ASN A 291 9.18 -12.51 16.22
C ASN A 291 10.22 -11.52 16.79
N SER A 292 10.26 -10.31 16.24
CA SER A 292 11.24 -9.28 16.56
C SER A 292 10.70 -7.89 16.21
N ASN A 293 11.33 -6.87 16.81
CA ASN A 293 11.00 -5.46 16.62
C ASN A 293 12.06 -4.68 15.79
N SER A 294 12.86 -5.39 14.99
CA SER A 294 14.07 -4.86 14.33
C SER A 294 13.87 -4.54 12.84
N PHE A 295 12.94 -3.63 12.50
CA PHE A 295 12.75 -3.16 11.11
C PHE A 295 13.50 -1.86 10.78
N ASN A 296 14.16 -1.20 11.74
CA ASN A 296 14.62 0.19 11.56
C ASN A 296 15.44 0.42 10.27
N PRO A 297 16.45 -0.41 9.91
CA PRO A 297 17.18 -0.20 8.65
C PRO A 297 16.29 -0.31 7.41
N VAL A 298 15.44 -1.33 7.34
CA VAL A 298 14.55 -1.57 6.20
C VAL A 298 13.50 -0.48 6.06
N VAL A 299 12.96 0.00 7.18
CA VAL A 299 11.99 1.11 7.19
C VAL A 299 12.67 2.39 6.73
N ILE A 300 13.87 2.71 7.24
CA ILE A 300 14.66 3.88 6.81
C ILE A 300 14.97 3.80 5.31
N ASP A 301 15.43 2.65 4.81
CA ASP A 301 15.72 2.46 3.38
C ASP A 301 14.46 2.66 2.52
N ASN A 302 13.32 2.21 3.02
CA ASN A 302 12.05 2.36 2.33
C ASN A 302 11.55 3.81 2.26
N TYR A 303 12.03 4.71 3.12
CA TYR A 303 11.76 6.14 2.97
C TYR A 303 12.43 6.75 1.75
N ILE A 304 13.54 6.16 1.28
CA ILE A 304 14.19 6.57 0.03
C ILE A 304 13.60 5.83 -1.18
N ARG A 305 13.49 4.49 -1.12
CA ARG A 305 13.07 3.68 -2.27
C ARG A 305 11.57 3.75 -2.53
N GLY A 306 10.80 3.89 -1.46
CA GLY A 306 9.35 3.85 -1.48
C GLY A 306 8.76 2.45 -1.44
N PHE A 307 9.42 1.40 -1.93
CA PHE A 307 8.83 0.05 -1.97
C PHE A 307 9.82 -1.03 -1.52
N ALA A 308 9.39 -1.94 -0.65
CA ALA A 308 10.13 -3.12 -0.21
C ALA A 308 9.22 -4.35 -0.10
N ALA A 309 9.69 -5.50 -0.59
CA ALA A 309 9.03 -6.81 -0.53
C ALA A 309 10.11 -7.90 -0.44
N ARG A 310 9.74 -9.17 -0.16
CA ARG A 310 10.73 -10.25 0.02
C ARG A 310 10.92 -11.09 -1.23
N GLU A 311 12.13 -11.49 -1.62
CA GLU A 311 12.38 -12.37 -2.78
C GLU A 311 12.26 -13.78 -2.30
N LEU A 312 11.85 -14.61 -3.23
CA LEU A 312 11.91 -16.03 -3.08
C LEU A 312 12.96 -16.54 -4.06
N PRO A 313 14.24 -16.67 -3.63
CA PRO A 313 15.26 -17.31 -4.44
C PRO A 313 14.79 -18.66 -4.97
N ASP A 314 15.24 -18.97 -6.18
CA ASP A 314 14.93 -20.18 -6.94
C ASP A 314 13.46 -20.34 -7.33
N ARG A 315 12.66 -19.28 -7.19
CA ARG A 315 11.30 -19.19 -7.72
C ARG A 315 11.23 -18.16 -8.85
N TYR A 316 11.45 -18.61 -10.07
CA TYR A 316 11.48 -17.74 -11.25
C TYR A 316 10.09 -17.19 -11.59
N LEU A 317 9.97 -15.87 -11.76
CA LEU A 317 8.73 -15.17 -12.06
C LEU A 317 7.99 -15.76 -13.26
N SER A 318 8.71 -16.12 -14.34
CA SER A 318 8.12 -16.75 -15.53
C SER A 318 7.39 -18.07 -15.21
N CYS A 319 7.83 -18.80 -14.19
CA CYS A 319 7.20 -20.05 -13.73
C CYS A 319 5.96 -19.84 -12.84
N TYR A 320 5.72 -18.62 -12.35
CA TYR A 320 4.58 -18.28 -11.48
C TYR A 320 3.63 -17.27 -12.14
N THR A 321 3.90 -16.89 -13.38
CA THR A 321 3.11 -15.89 -14.12
C THR A 321 2.50 -16.52 -15.37
N HIS A 322 1.22 -16.25 -15.62
CA HIS A 322 0.59 -16.65 -16.88
C HIS A 322 1.13 -15.81 -18.05
N THR A 323 1.24 -16.38 -19.25
CA THR A 323 1.81 -15.67 -20.41
C THR A 323 1.04 -14.40 -20.75
N ASP A 324 -0.28 -14.42 -20.59
CA ASP A 324 -1.14 -13.31 -20.95
C ASP A 324 -0.99 -12.11 -20.01
N THR A 325 -0.55 -12.31 -18.76
CA THR A 325 -0.13 -11.21 -17.87
C THR A 325 1.01 -10.44 -18.53
N PHE A 326 2.03 -11.12 -19.08
CA PHE A 326 3.13 -10.44 -19.79
C PHE A 326 2.64 -9.74 -21.07
N THR A 327 1.73 -10.39 -21.81
CA THR A 327 1.11 -9.82 -23.01
C THR A 327 0.36 -8.52 -22.68
N TRP A 328 -0.36 -8.46 -21.55
CA TRP A 328 -1.04 -7.24 -21.08
C TRP A 328 -0.05 -6.08 -20.90
N PHE A 329 1.15 -6.37 -20.37
CA PHE A 329 2.24 -5.41 -20.22
C PHE A 329 3.01 -5.14 -21.53
N ASN A 330 2.59 -5.71 -22.66
CA ASN A 330 3.32 -5.68 -23.93
C ASN A 330 4.77 -6.16 -23.78
N GLN A 331 4.98 -7.25 -23.03
CA GLN A 331 6.28 -7.87 -22.80
C GLN A 331 6.25 -9.36 -23.17
N SER A 332 7.43 -9.91 -23.47
CA SER A 332 7.63 -11.35 -23.56
C SER A 332 7.99 -11.92 -22.19
N TYR A 333 7.47 -13.11 -21.85
CA TYR A 333 7.84 -13.82 -20.62
C TYR A 333 9.36 -14.09 -20.55
N THR A 334 10.02 -14.27 -21.71
CA THR A 334 11.46 -14.53 -21.82
C THR A 334 12.31 -13.39 -21.28
N ASN A 335 11.77 -12.17 -21.23
CA ASN A 335 12.45 -11.04 -20.59
C ASN A 335 12.65 -11.35 -19.08
N PHE A 336 11.79 -12.16 -18.48
CA PHE A 336 11.73 -12.40 -17.05
C PHE A 336 12.28 -13.77 -16.61
N ASP A 337 12.93 -14.54 -17.49
CA ASP A 337 13.38 -15.91 -17.19
C ASP A 337 14.37 -16.00 -16.03
N ASN A 338 15.09 -14.92 -15.73
CA ASN A 338 16.07 -14.85 -14.65
C ASN A 338 15.63 -13.98 -13.46
N ILE A 339 14.38 -13.51 -13.46
CA ILE A 339 13.80 -12.73 -12.36
C ILE A 339 13.14 -13.67 -11.39
N TYR A 340 13.41 -13.52 -10.09
CA TYR A 340 12.68 -14.24 -9.06
C TYR A 340 11.39 -13.50 -8.68
N ILE A 341 10.39 -14.26 -8.27
CA ILE A 341 9.17 -13.70 -7.67
C ILE A 341 9.48 -13.16 -6.27
N ALA A 342 8.71 -12.16 -5.85
CA ALA A 342 8.77 -11.59 -4.52
C ALA A 342 7.44 -11.79 -3.79
N ASP A 343 7.52 -12.27 -2.55
CA ASP A 343 6.43 -12.44 -1.60
C ASP A 343 5.76 -11.10 -1.32
N ASP A 344 4.47 -11.05 -1.61
CA ASP A 344 3.59 -9.91 -1.44
C ASP A 344 2.74 -10.03 -0.15
N GLY A 345 3.02 -11.04 0.68
CA GLY A 345 2.41 -11.22 1.99
C GLY A 345 3.04 -10.34 3.08
N LEU A 346 4.18 -9.71 2.83
CA LEU A 346 4.75 -8.65 3.67
C LEU A 346 5.42 -7.59 2.78
N ILE A 347 4.85 -6.39 2.77
CA ILE A 347 5.29 -5.28 1.91
C ILE A 347 5.40 -4.02 2.75
N ILE A 348 6.45 -3.24 2.54
CA ILE A 348 6.57 -1.89 3.09
C ILE A 348 6.47 -0.89 1.94
N VAL A 349 5.56 0.08 2.06
CA VAL A 349 5.35 1.12 1.03
C VAL A 349 5.37 2.51 1.67
N THR A 350 6.17 3.42 1.13
CA THR A 350 6.21 4.86 1.47
C THR A 350 5.75 5.67 0.27
N ASP A 351 4.98 6.72 0.51
CA ASP A 351 4.50 7.63 -0.52
C ASP A 351 5.64 8.47 -1.10
N THR A 352 6.05 8.13 -2.32
CA THR A 352 7.09 8.77 -3.09
C THR A 352 6.62 8.92 -4.54
N PHE A 353 7.34 9.71 -5.34
CA PHE A 353 7.07 9.82 -6.77
C PHE A 353 7.02 8.45 -7.47
N ILE A 354 7.97 7.56 -7.16
CA ILE A 354 8.06 6.23 -7.77
C ILE A 354 6.92 5.32 -7.32
N THR A 355 6.58 5.32 -6.03
CA THR A 355 5.50 4.45 -5.55
C THR A 355 4.14 4.87 -6.04
N ARG A 356 3.89 6.16 -6.27
CA ARG A 356 2.65 6.59 -6.92
C ARG A 356 2.52 6.03 -8.35
N LEU A 357 3.61 5.95 -9.10
CA LEU A 357 3.62 5.30 -10.42
C LEU A 357 3.42 3.78 -10.32
N ILE A 358 4.08 3.12 -9.35
CA ILE A 358 3.91 1.69 -9.08
C ILE A 358 2.46 1.37 -8.69
N MET A 359 1.91 2.09 -7.71
CA MET A 359 0.54 1.88 -7.23
C MET A 359 -0.49 2.17 -8.31
N LYS A 360 -0.27 3.21 -9.13
CA LYS A 360 -1.09 3.48 -10.31
C LYS A 360 -1.11 2.26 -11.26
N ALA A 361 0.05 1.75 -11.62
CA ALA A 361 0.17 0.57 -12.48
C ALA A 361 -0.54 -0.66 -11.88
N TRP A 362 -0.33 -0.88 -10.57
CA TRP A 362 -0.83 -2.06 -9.88
C TRP A 362 -2.35 -2.04 -9.74
N LEU A 363 -2.93 -0.88 -9.40
CA LEU A 363 -4.37 -0.66 -9.35
C LEU A 363 -5.02 -0.79 -10.72
N THR A 364 -4.42 -0.20 -11.76
CA THR A 364 -4.94 -0.32 -13.13
C THR A 364 -4.94 -1.78 -13.60
N CYS A 365 -3.88 -2.54 -13.30
CA CYS A 365 -3.84 -3.97 -13.58
C CYS A 365 -4.90 -4.74 -12.77
N ALA A 366 -5.04 -4.45 -11.47
CA ALA A 366 -6.00 -5.13 -10.62
C ALA A 366 -7.47 -4.95 -11.07
N LEU A 367 -7.76 -3.85 -11.79
CA LEU A 367 -9.07 -3.58 -12.39
C LEU A 367 -9.35 -4.34 -13.70
N GLU A 368 -8.34 -4.99 -14.27
CA GLU A 368 -8.46 -5.71 -15.54
C GLU A 368 -8.22 -7.20 -15.27
N SER A 369 -9.27 -8.02 -15.44
CA SER A 369 -9.20 -9.48 -15.27
C SER A 369 -8.11 -10.11 -16.13
N ASP A 370 -7.87 -9.52 -17.30
CA ASP A 370 -6.90 -9.98 -18.30
C ASP A 370 -5.46 -9.62 -17.92
N CYS A 371 -5.25 -8.72 -16.96
CA CYS A 371 -3.93 -8.47 -16.43
C CYS A 371 -3.56 -9.53 -15.38
N LEU A 372 -4.45 -9.73 -14.40
CA LEU A 372 -4.23 -10.71 -13.32
C LEU A 372 -4.47 -12.17 -13.75
N ILE A 373 -5.14 -12.42 -14.88
CA ILE A 373 -5.55 -13.75 -15.36
C ILE A 373 -6.27 -14.57 -14.28
N THR A 374 -7.47 -14.12 -13.93
CA THR A 374 -8.25 -14.64 -12.80
C THR A 374 -8.99 -15.96 -13.05
N TYR A 375 -8.89 -16.55 -14.25
CA TYR A 375 -9.49 -17.84 -14.63
C TYR A 375 -8.42 -18.93 -14.73
N GLN A 376 -8.79 -20.21 -14.53
CA GLN A 376 -7.93 -21.41 -14.54
C GLN A 376 -6.68 -21.28 -15.45
N SER A 377 -5.59 -20.76 -14.89
CA SER A 377 -4.45 -20.29 -15.67
C SER A 377 -3.24 -21.18 -15.46
N GLN A 378 -2.82 -21.83 -16.53
CA GLN A 378 -1.61 -22.64 -16.53
C GLN A 378 -0.41 -21.76 -16.86
N THR A 379 0.53 -21.68 -15.93
CA THR A 379 1.84 -21.06 -16.18
C THR A 379 2.70 -21.97 -17.06
N LYS A 380 3.66 -21.40 -17.79
CA LYS A 380 4.68 -22.17 -18.51
C LYS A 380 6.01 -22.03 -17.77
N CYS A 381 6.53 -23.12 -17.23
CA CYS A 381 7.84 -23.17 -16.59
C CYS A 381 8.73 -24.15 -17.34
N ASN A 382 9.82 -23.67 -17.96
CA ASN A 382 10.75 -24.50 -18.75
C ASN A 382 10.03 -25.38 -19.81
N GLY A 383 9.00 -24.83 -20.46
CA GLY A 383 8.20 -25.55 -21.46
C GLY A 383 7.16 -26.53 -20.89
N THR A 384 7.02 -26.65 -19.56
CA THR A 384 6.00 -27.47 -18.90
C THR A 384 4.89 -26.61 -18.31
N SER A 385 3.63 -27.05 -18.45
CA SER A 385 2.49 -26.39 -17.81
C SER A 385 2.49 -26.62 -16.30
N SER A 386 2.26 -25.58 -15.50
CA SER A 386 2.09 -25.71 -14.04
C SER A 386 0.98 -24.80 -13.49
N ASP A 387 0.19 -25.29 -12.53
CA ASP A 387 -0.86 -24.51 -11.86
C ASP A 387 -0.28 -23.73 -10.66
N LYS A 388 0.69 -22.88 -10.95
CA LYS A 388 1.45 -22.11 -9.96
C LYS A 388 1.22 -20.60 -10.08
N HIS A 389 0.19 -20.17 -10.80
CA HIS A 389 0.00 -18.74 -11.04
C HIS A 389 -0.22 -17.98 -9.73
N ARG A 390 0.52 -16.87 -9.54
CA ARG A 390 0.46 -16.02 -8.35
C ARG A 390 -0.06 -14.61 -8.68
N TYR A 391 -1.13 -14.52 -9.47
CA TYR A 391 -1.96 -13.34 -9.72
C TYR A 391 -1.32 -11.96 -9.44
N ASP A 392 -1.61 -11.35 -8.28
CA ASP A 392 -1.16 -10.03 -7.84
C ASP A 392 0.33 -9.98 -7.49
N GLU A 393 0.85 -11.01 -6.81
CA GLU A 393 2.28 -11.19 -6.50
C GLU A 393 3.13 -11.12 -7.79
N SER A 394 2.70 -11.82 -8.84
CA SER A 394 3.38 -11.85 -10.14
C SER A 394 3.36 -10.49 -10.81
N THR A 395 2.19 -9.86 -10.83
CA THR A 395 1.98 -8.53 -11.38
C THR A 395 2.84 -7.48 -10.68
N MET A 396 2.89 -7.52 -9.35
CA MET A 396 3.70 -6.63 -8.53
C MET A 396 5.15 -6.67 -8.98
N VAL A 397 5.73 -7.87 -9.13
CA VAL A 397 7.14 -8.03 -9.53
C VAL A 397 7.38 -7.51 -10.96
N ILE A 398 6.46 -7.77 -11.89
CA ILE A 398 6.54 -7.20 -13.25
C ILE A 398 6.60 -5.68 -13.20
N ILE A 399 5.71 -5.04 -12.44
CA ILE A 399 5.65 -3.58 -12.30
C ILE A 399 6.93 -3.04 -11.67
N LEU A 400 7.42 -3.67 -10.59
CA LEU A 400 8.66 -3.26 -9.93
C LEU A 400 9.87 -3.31 -10.89
N SER A 401 9.88 -4.23 -11.85
CA SER A 401 10.94 -4.34 -12.86
C SER A 401 11.04 -3.15 -13.82
N TYR A 402 10.01 -2.29 -13.89
CA TYR A 402 10.06 -1.07 -14.70
C TYR A 402 10.82 0.07 -14.01
N PHE A 403 10.92 0.05 -12.69
CA PHE A 403 11.41 1.20 -11.91
C PHE A 403 12.73 0.93 -11.19
N PHE A 404 13.09 -0.33 -10.94
CA PHE A 404 14.26 -0.65 -10.14
C PHE A 404 15.30 -1.43 -10.94
N PHE A 405 16.55 -0.94 -10.90
CA PHE A 405 17.70 -1.69 -11.38
C PHE A 405 18.08 -2.74 -10.33
N GLN A 406 18.46 -3.93 -10.79
CA GLN A 406 18.82 -5.05 -9.93
C GLN A 406 20.18 -5.58 -10.36
N GLY A 407 21.07 -5.74 -9.38
CA GLY A 407 22.43 -6.22 -9.59
C GLY A 407 22.52 -7.75 -9.75
N ASN A 408 23.70 -8.21 -10.17
CA ASN A 408 23.91 -9.58 -10.62
C ASN A 408 24.10 -10.60 -9.47
N LYS A 409 23.75 -11.88 -9.74
CA LYS A 409 23.98 -13.06 -8.89
C LYS A 409 25.45 -13.55 -8.82
N GLY A 410 26.37 -12.96 -9.57
CA GLY A 410 27.71 -13.54 -9.75
C GLY A 410 28.65 -13.35 -8.56
N THR A 411 29.09 -14.46 -7.94
CA THR A 411 30.29 -14.67 -7.08
C THR A 411 30.19 -14.68 -5.55
N TRP A 412 29.01 -14.78 -4.93
CA TRP A 412 28.93 -14.87 -3.46
C TRP A 412 28.65 -16.27 -2.90
N SER A 413 28.45 -17.29 -3.75
CA SER A 413 28.23 -18.67 -3.31
C SER A 413 29.47 -19.35 -2.68
N ASP A 414 30.67 -18.77 -2.78
CA ASP A 414 31.91 -19.45 -2.37
C ASP A 414 32.74 -18.78 -1.25
N LYS A 415 32.23 -17.74 -0.57
CA LYS A 415 32.90 -17.22 0.63
C LYS A 415 31.94 -17.04 1.78
N LYS A 416 32.18 -17.83 2.84
CA LYS A 416 31.69 -17.62 4.21
C LYS A 416 31.99 -16.18 4.67
N PHE A 417 31.09 -15.25 4.38
CA PHE A 417 31.07 -13.92 4.99
C PHE A 417 29.75 -13.79 5.76
N ASN A 418 29.86 -13.61 7.07
CA ASN A 418 28.76 -13.37 8.00
C ASN A 418 28.23 -11.92 7.95
N ASP A 419 28.39 -11.22 6.82
CA ASP A 419 27.90 -9.85 6.63
C ASP A 419 26.82 -9.85 5.54
N PRO A 420 25.60 -9.31 5.79
CA PRO A 420 24.52 -9.32 4.83
C PRO A 420 24.88 -8.46 3.61
N ALA A 421 24.87 -9.08 2.43
CA ALA A 421 25.24 -8.43 1.17
C ALA A 421 24.14 -7.46 0.67
N PRO A 422 24.52 -6.33 0.05
CA PRO A 422 23.59 -5.23 -0.25
C PRO A 422 22.79 -5.37 -1.55
N TYR A 423 22.82 -6.53 -2.22
CA TYR A 423 21.96 -6.79 -3.40
C TYR A 423 20.75 -7.68 -3.09
N ASP A 424 20.54 -8.00 -1.81
CA ASP A 424 19.41 -8.75 -1.30
C ASP A 424 18.18 -7.84 -1.09
N MET A 425 17.83 -7.04 -2.10
CA MET A 425 16.72 -6.06 -2.04
C MET A 425 15.34 -6.71 -1.83
N PHE A 426 15.31 -8.02 -1.96
CA PHE A 426 14.18 -8.86 -1.73
C PHE A 426 14.56 -9.99 -0.71
N THR A 427 15.77 -10.51 -0.69
CA THR A 427 16.22 -11.53 0.30
C THR A 427 16.48 -10.99 1.72
N SER A 428 16.75 -9.68 1.89
CA SER A 428 17.20 -9.08 3.16
C SER A 428 16.11 -8.83 4.19
N ILE A 429 14.84 -8.96 3.80
CA ILE A 429 13.74 -9.11 4.76
C ILE A 429 14.02 -10.35 5.64
N GLN A 430 14.74 -11.38 5.19
CA GLN A 430 15.00 -12.54 6.04
C GLN A 430 16.23 -12.40 6.97
N THR A 431 17.22 -11.56 6.63
CA THR A 431 18.47 -11.45 7.41
C THR A 431 18.42 -10.37 8.50
N ASN A 432 17.65 -9.29 8.28
CA ASN A 432 17.46 -8.23 9.29
C ASN A 432 16.20 -8.42 10.16
N LEU A 433 15.30 -9.30 9.73
CA LEU A 433 14.14 -9.70 10.50
C LEU A 433 14.44 -11.10 11.00
N GLY A 434 14.59 -11.25 12.31
CA GLY A 434 14.58 -12.59 12.90
C GLY A 434 13.41 -13.40 12.34
N ASP A 435 13.56 -14.72 12.29
CA ASP A 435 12.64 -15.71 11.70
C ASP A 435 11.15 -15.31 11.59
N ILE A 436 10.76 -14.58 10.53
CA ILE A 436 9.35 -14.43 10.17
C ILE A 436 8.88 -15.78 9.65
N THR A 437 8.13 -16.51 10.47
CA THR A 437 7.53 -17.78 10.10
C THR A 437 6.13 -17.56 9.55
N ARG A 438 5.81 -18.15 8.40
CA ARG A 438 4.39 -18.38 8.04
C ARG A 438 3.85 -19.41 9.03
N GLY A 439 2.88 -19.02 9.84
CA GLY A 439 2.27 -19.94 10.80
C GLY A 439 1.51 -21.04 10.08
N ALA A 440 1.90 -22.31 10.26
CA ALA A 440 1.01 -23.43 10.01
C ALA A 440 -0.06 -23.42 11.11
N LEU A 441 -1.33 -23.37 10.72
CA LEU A 441 -2.51 -23.23 11.59
C LEU A 441 -2.66 -24.32 12.68
N GLU A 442 -1.84 -25.37 12.69
CA GLU A 442 -2.05 -26.55 13.55
C GLU A 442 -1.40 -26.48 14.94
N GLN A 443 -0.38 -25.64 15.19
CA GLN A 443 0.36 -25.73 16.46
C GLN A 443 -0.13 -24.82 17.59
N TYR A 444 -0.85 -23.73 17.30
CA TYR A 444 -1.33 -22.82 18.35
C TYR A 444 -2.51 -23.39 19.15
N TYR A 445 -3.38 -24.21 18.53
CA TYR A 445 -4.53 -24.82 19.21
C TYR A 445 -4.17 -25.97 20.17
N LEU A 446 -2.97 -26.54 20.07
CA LEU A 446 -2.53 -27.64 20.95
C LEU A 446 -1.87 -27.14 22.25
N ALA A 447 -1.46 -25.87 22.33
CA ALA A 447 -0.85 -25.30 23.54
C ALA A 447 -1.87 -24.82 24.58
N GLU A 448 -3.07 -24.39 24.17
CA GLU A 448 -4.12 -23.88 25.08
C GLU A 448 -5.12 -24.95 25.57
N LYS A 449 -4.95 -26.22 25.16
CA LYS A 449 -5.82 -27.35 25.58
C LYS A 449 -5.19 -28.30 26.60
N LYS A 450 -4.15 -27.90 27.34
CA LYS A 450 -3.74 -28.61 28.56
C LYS A 450 -4.41 -27.97 29.77
N PRO A 451 -5.52 -28.53 30.29
CA PRO A 451 -6.00 -28.15 31.61
C PRO A 451 -4.96 -28.59 32.66
N SER A 452 -4.59 -27.66 33.54
CA SER A 452 -3.97 -27.95 34.84
C SER A 452 -4.98 -28.54 35.80
#